data_AF-A0A0L1IYU0-F1
#
_entry.id   AF-A0A0L1IYU0-F1
#
_cell.length_a   1.000
_cell.length_b   1.000
_cell.length_c   1.000
_cell.angle_alpha   90.00
_cell.angle_beta   90.00
_cell.angle_gamma   90.00
#
_symmetry.space_group_name_H-M   'P 1'
#
loop_
_entity.id
_entity.type
_entity.pdbx_description
1 polymer ?
#
loop_
_entity_poly.entity_id
_entity_poly.type
_entity_poly.pdbx_seq_one_letter_code
_entity_poly.pdbx_strand_id
1 'polypeptide(L)'
;MRFFKYIVFAAPLALATPRPNPVAAPMPDGGLLSELPAILDGVKELLSTETINDLQTIVKGGAVLLGGDTPKNLQKLLSSGNIDKLQAIVDNADNLLTPKFVNETTVLIDAASPLVDNISKLLAGLLGSLI
;
A
#
# COMPACT_ATOMS: atom_id res chain seq x y z
N MET A 1 26.77 88.66 72.16
CA MET A 1 26.79 88.34 70.71
C MET A 1 26.87 86.83 70.58
N ARG A 2 25.74 86.14 70.37
CA ARG A 2 25.37 85.44 69.12
C ARG A 2 26.52 84.60 68.55
N PHE A 3 26.33 83.29 68.32
CA PHE A 3 26.51 82.61 67.02
C PHE A 3 26.41 81.07 67.13
N PHE A 4 25.59 80.48 66.24
CA PHE A 4 25.41 79.05 65.84
C PHE A 4 24.98 78.06 66.95
N LYS A 5 23.75 77.53 67.06
CA LYS A 5 22.65 77.11 66.15
C LYS A 5 23.04 76.02 65.12
N TYR A 6 22.31 74.90 65.22
CA TYR A 6 22.13 73.76 64.31
C TYR A 6 22.94 72.47 64.60
N ILE A 7 22.40 71.65 65.50
CA ILE A 7 22.53 70.19 65.45
C ILE A 7 21.58 69.71 64.34
N VAL A 8 22.13 69.25 63.21
CA VAL A 8 21.36 68.61 62.15
C VAL A 8 21.29 67.12 62.45
N PHE A 9 20.09 66.67 62.76
CA PHE A 9 19.71 65.28 62.98
C PHE A 9 19.73 64.55 61.62
N ALA A 10 20.74 63.72 61.40
CA ALA A 10 20.85 62.89 60.20
C ALA A 10 19.93 61.67 60.33
N ALA A 11 18.72 61.77 59.77
CA ALA A 11 17.89 60.61 59.48
C ALA A 11 18.33 60.01 58.13
N PRO A 12 18.50 58.68 57.98
CA PRO A 12 18.70 58.09 56.68
C PRO A 12 17.39 58.20 55.88
N LEU A 13 17.45 58.88 54.74
CA LEU A 13 16.43 58.86 53.70
C LEU A 13 16.25 57.41 53.23
N ALA A 14 15.12 56.79 53.57
CA ALA A 14 14.71 55.54 52.96
C ALA A 14 14.37 55.81 51.48
N LEU A 15 15.17 55.25 50.58
CA LEU A 15 14.97 55.28 49.14
C LEU A 15 13.71 54.48 48.79
N ALA A 16 12.63 55.16 48.41
CA ALA A 16 11.41 54.51 47.92
C ALA A 16 11.65 53.93 46.51
N THR A 17 12.19 52.71 46.44
CA THR A 17 12.18 51.95 45.19
C THR A 17 10.72 51.54 44.88
N PRO A 18 10.20 51.78 43.67
CA PRO A 18 8.88 51.28 43.29
C PRO A 18 8.83 49.78 43.53
N ARG A 19 7.81 49.29 44.24
CA ARG A 19 7.58 47.84 44.33
C ARG A 19 7.44 47.30 42.91
N PRO A 20 8.09 46.18 42.55
CA PRO A 20 7.86 45.55 41.25
C PRO A 20 6.36 45.28 41.15
N ASN A 21 5.72 45.78 40.09
CA ASN A 21 4.32 45.47 39.85
C ASN A 21 4.21 43.94 39.77
N PRO A 22 3.31 43.27 40.53
CA PRO A 22 3.19 41.83 40.43
C PRO A 22 2.84 41.48 38.99
N VAL A 23 3.79 40.86 38.28
CA VAL A 23 3.52 40.32 36.95
C VAL A 23 2.62 39.12 37.22
N ALA A 24 1.33 39.25 36.88
CA ALA A 24 0.46 38.09 36.86
C ALA A 24 1.14 37.04 35.98
N ALA A 25 1.36 35.83 36.53
CA ALA A 25 1.83 34.71 35.72
C ALA A 25 0.87 34.59 34.53
N PRO A 26 1.37 34.43 33.28
CA PRO A 26 0.51 34.18 32.13
C PRO A 26 -0.47 33.06 32.50
N MET A 27 -1.75 33.40 32.58
CA MET A 27 -2.78 32.40 32.75
C MET A 27 -2.74 31.55 31.47
N PRO A 28 -2.75 30.21 31.55
CA PRO A 28 -2.97 29.40 30.37
C PRO A 28 -4.34 29.81 29.83
N ASP A 29 -4.37 30.56 28.73
CA ASP A 29 -5.59 31.17 28.17
C ASP A 29 -6.55 30.14 27.54
N GLY A 30 -6.28 28.85 27.68
CA GLY A 30 -7.09 27.80 27.06
C GLY A 30 -7.37 26.64 28.00
N GLY A 31 -8.50 26.68 28.70
CA GLY A 31 -9.05 25.47 29.32
C GLY A 31 -9.61 24.52 28.26
N LEU A 32 -9.76 23.23 28.57
CA LEU A 32 -10.30 22.20 27.66
C LEU A 32 -11.59 22.60 26.92
N LEU A 33 -12.42 23.46 27.52
CA LEU A 33 -13.66 23.96 26.91
C LEU A 33 -13.43 24.92 25.74
N SER A 34 -12.29 25.61 25.71
CA SER A 34 -11.88 26.52 24.62
C SER A 34 -11.27 25.77 23.43
N GLU A 35 -10.70 24.59 23.65
CA GLU A 35 -10.15 23.70 22.62
C GLU A 35 -11.19 22.73 22.04
N LEU A 36 -12.30 22.55 22.76
CA LEU A 36 -13.41 21.68 22.36
C LEU A 36 -13.91 21.94 20.92
N PRO A 37 -14.03 23.18 20.41
CA PRO A 37 -14.42 23.42 19.02
C PRO A 37 -13.43 22.84 18.02
N ALA A 38 -12.12 23.03 18.24
CA ALA A 38 -11.07 22.51 17.36
C ALA A 38 -11.03 20.97 17.37
N ILE A 39 -11.20 20.36 18.55
CA ILE A 39 -11.30 18.90 18.70
C ILE A 39 -12.55 18.38 17.96
N LEU A 40 -13.69 19.06 18.12
CA LEU A 40 -14.94 18.68 17.46
C LEU A 40 -14.83 18.76 15.94
N ASP A 41 -14.15 19.78 15.42
CA ASP A 41 -13.96 19.93 13.97
C ASP A 41 -13.03 18.85 13.41
N GLY A 42 -11.94 18.50 14.11
CA GLY A 42 -11.12 17.34 13.74
C GLY A 42 -11.90 16.02 13.74
N VAL A 43 -12.78 15.80 14.73
CA VAL A 43 -13.63 14.60 14.76
C VAL A 43 -14.68 14.60 13.65
N LYS A 44 -15.25 15.75 13.27
CA LYS A 44 -16.18 15.84 12.12
C LYS A 44 -15.50 15.49 10.80
N GLU A 45 -14.24 15.87 10.62
CA GLU A 45 -13.46 15.50 9.43
C GLU A 45 -13.22 13.98 9.38
N LEU A 46 -12.84 13.36 10.51
CA LEU A 46 -12.68 11.91 10.63
C LEU A 46 -13.98 11.13 10.45
N LEU A 47 -15.10 11.70 10.89
CA LEU A 47 -16.44 11.10 10.76
C LEU A 47 -17.20 11.58 9.51
N SER A 48 -16.53 12.29 8.61
CA SER A 48 -17.15 12.73 7.36
C SER A 48 -17.54 11.50 6.53
N THR A 49 -18.63 11.60 5.78
CA THR A 49 -19.12 10.51 4.93
C THR A 49 -18.05 10.03 3.94
N GLU A 50 -17.21 10.94 3.44
CA GLU A 50 -16.09 10.63 2.55
C GLU A 50 -15.05 9.75 3.24
N THR A 51 -14.52 10.18 4.39
CA THR A 51 -13.54 9.40 5.17
C THR A 51 -14.09 8.02 5.53
N ILE A 52 -15.37 7.94 5.94
CA ILE A 52 -16.01 6.66 6.29
C ILE A 52 -16.15 5.76 5.06
N ASN A 53 -16.52 6.29 3.90
CA ASN A 53 -16.65 5.52 2.67
C ASN A 53 -15.28 5.00 2.18
N ASP A 54 -14.24 5.82 2.29
CA ASP A 54 -12.87 5.44 1.94
C ASP A 54 -12.36 4.33 2.87
N LEU A 55 -12.56 4.48 4.18
CA LEU A 55 -12.22 3.45 5.15
C LEU A 55 -13.02 2.16 4.91
N GLN A 56 -14.30 2.24 4.58
CA GLN A 56 -15.09 1.07 4.22
C GLN A 56 -14.54 0.37 2.97
N THR A 57 -14.12 1.13 1.96
CA THR A 57 -13.51 0.59 0.74
C THR A 57 -12.18 -0.09 1.05
N ILE A 58 -11.31 0.56 1.85
CA ILE A 58 -10.03 0.01 2.28
C ILE A 58 -10.22 -1.26 3.11
N VAL A 59 -11.14 -1.25 4.07
CA VAL A 59 -11.41 -2.41 4.94
C VAL A 59 -12.02 -3.56 4.15
N LYS A 60 -12.95 -3.30 3.22
CA LYS A 60 -13.51 -4.34 2.34
C LYS A 60 -12.43 -4.92 1.41
N GLY A 61 -11.62 -4.06 0.79
CA GLY A 61 -10.50 -4.49 -0.05
C GLY A 61 -9.49 -5.34 0.74
N GLY A 62 -9.10 -4.87 1.93
CA GLY A 62 -8.23 -5.58 2.85
C GLY A 62 -8.84 -6.92 3.31
N ALA A 63 -10.14 -6.97 3.61
CA ALA A 63 -10.83 -8.20 3.98
C ALA A 63 -10.82 -9.25 2.85
N VAL A 64 -10.91 -8.83 1.59
CA VAL A 64 -10.80 -9.75 0.44
C VAL A 64 -9.37 -10.29 0.28
N LEU A 65 -8.36 -9.43 0.47
CA LEU A 65 -6.95 -9.79 0.28
C LEU A 65 -6.40 -10.62 1.45
N LEU A 66 -6.84 -10.32 2.67
CA LEU A 66 -6.30 -10.88 3.92
C LEU A 66 -7.23 -11.91 4.57
N GLY A 67 -8.49 -11.97 4.14
CA GLY A 67 -9.50 -12.88 4.68
C GLY A 67 -9.90 -14.00 3.72
N GLY A 68 -10.77 -14.88 4.20
CA GLY A 68 -11.26 -16.02 3.44
C GLY A 68 -10.12 -16.95 2.99
N ASP A 69 -10.30 -17.55 1.81
CA ASP A 69 -9.31 -18.47 1.23
C ASP A 69 -8.23 -17.76 0.40
N THR A 70 -8.30 -16.44 0.19
CA THR A 70 -7.36 -15.70 -0.67
C THR A 70 -5.91 -15.89 -0.26
N PRO A 71 -5.49 -15.67 1.01
CA PRO A 71 -4.10 -15.87 1.41
C PRO A 71 -3.63 -17.31 1.21
N LYS A 72 -4.50 -18.30 1.50
CA LYS A 72 -4.19 -19.73 1.34
C LYS A 72 -4.04 -20.13 -0.12
N ASN A 73 -4.90 -19.62 -0.99
CA ASN A 73 -4.83 -19.85 -2.43
C ASN A 73 -3.58 -19.21 -3.03
N LEU A 74 -3.23 -18.00 -2.61
CA LEU A 74 -1.98 -17.34 -2.99
C LEU A 74 -0.76 -18.11 -2.49
N GLN A 75 -0.75 -18.56 -1.23
CA GLN A 75 0.33 -19.42 -0.70
C GLN A 75 0.47 -20.72 -1.47
N LYS A 76 -0.65 -21.35 -1.86
CA LYS A 76 -0.63 -22.56 -2.68
C LYS A 76 -0.07 -22.27 -4.07
N LEU A 77 -0.56 -21.24 -4.74
CA LEU A 77 -0.11 -20.84 -6.08
C LEU A 77 1.37 -20.46 -6.10
N LEU A 78 1.82 -19.69 -5.11
CA LEU A 78 3.19 -19.22 -4.93
C LEU A 78 4.07 -20.17 -4.11
N SER A 79 3.58 -21.38 -3.81
CA SER A 79 4.40 -22.39 -3.14
C SER A 79 5.57 -22.78 -4.03
N SER A 80 6.71 -23.10 -3.42
CA SER A 80 7.90 -23.56 -4.16
C SER A 80 7.57 -24.69 -5.13
N GLY A 81 6.83 -25.71 -4.68
CA GLY A 81 6.45 -26.83 -5.54
C GLY A 81 5.57 -26.45 -6.74
N ASN A 82 4.78 -25.38 -6.67
CA ASN A 82 4.02 -24.90 -7.82
C ASN A 82 4.89 -24.02 -8.73
N ILE A 83 5.73 -23.15 -8.15
CA ILE A 83 6.69 -22.34 -8.90
C ILE A 83 7.65 -23.24 -9.69
N ASP A 84 8.19 -24.29 -9.07
CA ASP A 84 9.10 -25.25 -9.71
C ASP A 84 8.41 -25.99 -10.87
N LYS A 85 7.14 -26.36 -10.70
CA LYS A 85 6.36 -26.99 -11.78
C LYS A 85 6.11 -26.03 -12.93
N LEU A 86 5.77 -24.77 -12.64
CA LEU A 86 5.57 -23.75 -13.66
C LEU A 86 6.88 -23.46 -14.40
N GLN A 87 8.01 -23.36 -13.68
CA GLN A 87 9.32 -23.18 -14.27
C GLN A 87 9.66 -24.37 -15.18
N ALA A 88 9.47 -25.60 -14.73
CA ALA A 88 9.71 -26.78 -15.56
C ALA A 88 8.83 -26.82 -16.82
N ILE A 89 7.57 -26.37 -16.74
CA ILE A 89 6.70 -26.23 -17.93
C ILE A 89 7.26 -25.17 -18.88
N VAL A 90 7.66 -24.01 -18.36
CA VAL A 90 8.24 -22.93 -19.15
C VAL A 90 9.54 -23.37 -19.83
N ASP A 91 10.44 -24.04 -19.10
CA ASP A 91 11.70 -24.55 -19.66
C ASP A 91 11.46 -25.59 -20.75
N ASN A 92 10.52 -26.51 -20.54
CA ASN A 92 10.15 -27.49 -21.57
C ASN A 92 9.51 -26.81 -22.79
N ALA A 93 8.64 -25.81 -22.57
CA ALA A 93 8.04 -25.06 -23.66
C ALA A 93 9.09 -24.27 -24.45
N ASP A 94 10.06 -23.63 -23.79
CA ASP A 94 11.16 -22.91 -24.45
C ASP A 94 12.01 -23.85 -25.30
N ASN A 95 12.35 -25.03 -24.77
CA ASN A 95 13.08 -26.06 -25.51
C ASN A 95 12.31 -26.61 -26.73
N LEU A 96 10.98 -26.75 -26.63
CA LEU A 96 10.15 -27.29 -27.70
C LEU A 96 9.79 -26.21 -28.75
N LEU A 97 9.50 -24.98 -28.32
CA LEU A 97 9.02 -23.91 -29.19
C LEU A 97 10.16 -23.12 -29.85
N THR A 98 11.31 -23.77 -30.06
CA THR A 98 12.41 -23.18 -30.83
C THR A 98 11.97 -22.96 -32.28
N PRO A 99 12.38 -21.86 -32.93
CA PRO A 99 12.02 -21.60 -34.33
C PRO A 99 12.38 -22.76 -35.27
N LYS A 100 13.51 -23.43 -35.00
CA LYS A 100 13.96 -24.60 -35.75
C LYS A 100 12.99 -25.78 -35.59
N PHE A 101 12.67 -26.19 -34.36
CA PHE A 101 11.79 -27.34 -34.12
C PHE A 101 10.38 -27.10 -34.68
N VAL A 102 9.84 -25.90 -34.50
CA VAL A 102 8.52 -25.53 -35.06
C VAL A 102 8.55 -25.61 -36.58
N ASN A 103 9.55 -25.02 -37.25
CA ASN A 103 9.67 -25.06 -38.70
C ASN A 103 9.83 -26.49 -39.24
N GLU A 104 10.72 -27.29 -38.64
CA GLU A 104 10.94 -28.68 -39.05
C GLU A 104 9.67 -29.54 -38.85
N THR A 105 8.93 -29.32 -37.76
CA THR A 105 7.67 -30.02 -37.49
C THR A 105 6.57 -29.61 -38.48
N THR A 106 6.44 -28.32 -38.79
CA THR A 106 5.50 -27.85 -39.82
C THR A 106 5.81 -28.46 -41.18
N VAL A 107 7.07 -28.46 -41.61
CA VAL A 107 7.50 -29.09 -42.86
C VAL A 107 7.19 -30.59 -42.87
N LEU A 108 7.43 -31.29 -41.75
CA LEU A 108 7.10 -32.71 -41.63
C LEU A 108 5.59 -32.95 -41.77
N ILE A 109 4.77 -32.15 -41.10
CA ILE A 109 3.30 -32.24 -41.18
C ILE A 109 2.82 -31.99 -42.61
N ASP A 110 3.33 -30.93 -43.26
CA ASP A 110 2.98 -30.57 -44.64
C ASP A 110 3.36 -31.68 -45.63
N ALA A 111 4.50 -32.33 -45.42
CA ALA A 111 4.96 -33.45 -46.24
C ALA A 111 4.17 -34.75 -45.97
N ALA A 112 3.77 -34.99 -44.71
CA ALA A 112 3.06 -36.20 -44.31
C ALA A 112 1.57 -36.18 -44.71
N SER A 113 0.92 -35.02 -44.69
CA SER A 113 -0.51 -34.89 -45.03
C SER A 113 -0.90 -35.52 -46.39
N PRO A 114 -0.23 -35.21 -47.52
CA PRO A 114 -0.57 -35.82 -48.80
C PRO A 114 -0.28 -37.33 -48.85
N LEU A 115 0.71 -37.81 -48.08
CA LEU A 115 1.01 -39.25 -48.00
C LEU A 115 -0.15 -40.00 -47.34
N VAL A 116 -0.71 -39.47 -46.25
CA VAL A 116 -1.87 -40.05 -45.56
C VAL A 116 -3.10 -40.09 -46.49
N ASP A 117 -3.35 -39.02 -47.24
CA ASP A 117 -4.46 -38.96 -48.21
C ASP A 117 -4.29 -39.98 -49.34
N ASN A 118 -3.08 -40.10 -49.89
CA ASN A 118 -2.80 -41.02 -50.98
C ASN A 118 -2.90 -42.48 -50.54
N ILE A 119 -2.42 -42.82 -49.33
CA ILE A 119 -2.60 -44.15 -48.75
C ILE A 119 -4.09 -44.44 -48.56
N SER A 120 -4.86 -43.48 -48.05
CA SER A 120 -6.30 -43.65 -47.84
C SER A 120 -7.05 -43.90 -49.16
N LYS A 121 -6.71 -43.17 -50.22
CA LYS A 121 -7.26 -43.39 -51.58
C LYS A 121 -6.84 -44.74 -52.15
N LEU A 122 -5.58 -45.15 -51.98
CA LEU A 122 -5.08 -46.44 -52.44
C LEU A 122 -5.83 -47.59 -51.77
N LEU A 123 -6.01 -47.52 -50.45
CA LEU A 123 -6.75 -48.52 -49.68
C LEU A 123 -8.23 -48.55 -50.09
N ALA A 124 -8.87 -47.40 -50.26
CA ALA A 124 -10.25 -47.33 -50.73
C ALA A 124 -10.41 -47.94 -52.13
N GLY A 125 -9.46 -47.68 -53.05
CA GLY A 125 -9.45 -48.29 -54.38
C GLY A 125 -9.24 -49.80 -54.34
N LEU A 126 -8.33 -50.28 -53.49
CA LEU A 126 -8.07 -51.72 -53.32
C LEU A 126 -9.29 -52.44 -52.75
N LEU A 127 -9.91 -51.87 -51.71
CA LEU A 127 -11.12 -52.43 -51.10
C LEU A 127 -12.29 -52.40 -52.09
N GLY A 128 -12.49 -51.29 -52.80
CA GLY A 128 -13.52 -51.17 -53.83
C GLY A 128 -13.33 -52.10 -55.04
N SER A 129 -12.13 -52.64 -55.25
CA SER A 129 -11.86 -53.66 -56.28
C SER A 129 -12.13 -55.09 -55.81
N LEU A 130 -12.35 -55.31 -54.50
CA LEU A 130 -12.46 -56.64 -53.89
C LEU A 130 -13.92 -57.05 -53.57
N ILE A 131 -14.84 -56.09 -53.61
CA ILE A 131 -16.30 -56.23 -53.46
C ILE A 131 -16.99 -55.95 -54.79
#